data_AF-A0A160P3G6-F1
#
_entry.id   AF-A0A160P3G6-F1
#
_cell.length_a   1.000
_cell.length_b   1.000
_cell.length_c   1.000
_cell.angle_alpha   90.00
_cell.angle_beta   90.00
_cell.angle_gamma   90.00
#
_symmetry.space_group_name_H-M   'P 1'
#
loop_
_entity.id
_entity.type
_entity.pdbx_description
1 polymer ?
#
loop_
_entity_poly.entity_id
_entity_poly.type
_entity_poly.pdbx_seq_one_letter_code
_entity_poly.pdbx_strand_id
1 'polypeptide(L)'
;MIVALIVICEVGFWVLLAAGLATRYLLKKPRAGAALLLAEPLLEVLLLVVTAIDLKNGAEPSAKHGIAALYIGYTVGHGHTTVKWLDGHAAHRLGGGPPPVVRPKYGMPRARHEGKIWLGTLVAAAVATGLLLLAILYVGDSGDTSSLKEWMAISWRAAGIHGVIALTYLLWPKKDPAGKDSAGEAGGVAAPGHHAEKATAWTLEKTERSAVPARDPQDVPDGLVRRPGQDEQQV
;
A
#
# COMPACT_ATOMS: atom_id res chain seq x y z
N MET A 1 34.03 -16.16 -12.57
CA MET A 1 32.75 -16.90 -12.46
C MET A 1 31.60 -16.00 -12.01
N ILE A 2 31.75 -15.19 -10.95
CA ILE A 2 30.72 -14.28 -10.44
C ILE A 2 30.15 -13.32 -11.51
N VAL A 3 30.99 -12.73 -12.36
CA VAL A 3 30.52 -11.82 -13.43
C VAL A 3 29.54 -12.50 -14.39
N ALA A 4 29.84 -13.73 -14.82
CA ALA A 4 28.95 -14.48 -15.71
C ALA A 4 27.62 -14.82 -15.02
N LEU A 5 27.67 -15.18 -13.74
CA LEU A 5 26.48 -15.49 -12.94
C LEU A 5 25.59 -14.25 -12.73
N ILE A 6 26.20 -13.09 -12.45
CA ILE A 6 25.49 -11.81 -12.38
C ILE A 6 24.80 -11.50 -13.71
N VAL A 7 25.51 -11.64 -14.84
CA VAL A 7 24.92 -11.37 -16.16
C VAL A 7 23.75 -12.32 -16.46
N ILE A 8 23.87 -13.61 -16.12
CA ILE A 8 22.79 -14.57 -16.31
C ILE A 8 21.60 -14.22 -15.41
N CYS A 9 21.83 -13.87 -14.14
CA CYS A 9 20.78 -13.44 -13.23
C CYS A 9 20.10 -12.15 -13.70
N GLU A 10 20.86 -11.18 -14.20
CA GLU A 10 20.35 -9.93 -14.75
C GLU A 10 19.44 -10.18 -15.97
N VAL A 11 19.91 -11.00 -16.92
CA VAL A 11 19.10 -11.36 -18.10
C VAL A 11 17.87 -12.16 -17.69
N GLY A 12 18.03 -13.13 -16.79
CA GLY A 12 16.94 -13.94 -16.27
C GLY A 12 15.88 -13.11 -15.56
N PHE A 13 16.31 -12.14 -14.74
CA PHE A 13 15.47 -11.15 -14.08
C PHE A 13 14.62 -10.40 -15.10
N TRP A 14 15.23 -9.78 -16.12
CA TRP A 14 14.49 -8.99 -17.11
C TRP A 14 13.51 -9.83 -17.91
N VAL A 15 13.90 -11.05 -18.28
CA VAL A 15 13.04 -11.99 -19.00
C VAL A 15 11.85 -12.44 -18.14
N LEU A 16 12.08 -12.82 -16.89
CA LEU A 16 11.02 -13.26 -15.96
C LEU A 16 10.07 -12.11 -15.62
N LEU A 17 10.61 -10.91 -15.38
CA LEU A 17 9.82 -9.72 -15.09
C LEU A 17 8.91 -9.38 -16.28
N ALA A 18 9.48 -9.29 -17.48
CA ALA A 18 8.70 -9.00 -18.69
C ALA A 18 7.65 -10.07 -18.98
N ALA A 19 8.01 -11.36 -18.90
CA ALA A 19 7.09 -12.46 -19.12
C ALA A 19 5.99 -12.52 -18.05
N GLY A 20 6.33 -12.28 -16.79
CA GLY A 20 5.41 -12.25 -15.66
C GLY A 20 4.40 -11.13 -15.78
N LEU A 21 4.85 -9.90 -16.06
CA LEU A 21 3.99 -8.74 -16.28
C LEU A 21 3.11 -8.91 -17.52
N ALA A 22 3.66 -9.40 -18.64
CA ALA A 22 2.90 -9.66 -19.85
C ALA A 22 1.81 -10.72 -19.62
N THR A 23 2.16 -11.83 -18.96
CA THR A 23 1.20 -12.89 -18.64
C THR A 23 0.11 -12.41 -17.67
N ARG A 24 0.49 -11.59 -16.69
CA ARG A 24 -0.42 -11.04 -15.69
C ARG A 24 -1.41 -10.05 -16.29
N TYR A 25 -0.92 -9.08 -17.07
CA TYR A 25 -1.70 -7.92 -17.49
C TYR A 25 -2.19 -8.00 -18.94
N LEU A 26 -1.38 -8.50 -19.88
CA LEU A 26 -1.79 -8.63 -21.29
C LEU A 26 -2.61 -9.89 -21.53
N LEU A 27 -2.14 -11.04 -21.02
CA LEU A 27 -2.84 -12.32 -21.16
C LEU A 27 -3.94 -12.54 -20.10
N LYS A 28 -4.08 -11.61 -19.15
CA LYS A 28 -5.07 -11.66 -18.05
C LYS A 28 -5.03 -12.96 -17.25
N LYS A 29 -3.85 -13.59 -17.11
CA LYS A 29 -3.62 -14.80 -16.33
C LYS A 29 -2.86 -14.48 -15.04
N PRO A 30 -3.53 -13.94 -14.00
CA PRO A 30 -2.84 -13.39 -12.83
C PRO A 30 -2.08 -14.44 -12.02
N ARG A 31 -2.56 -15.68 -11.96
CA ARG A 31 -1.87 -16.77 -11.24
C ARG A 31 -0.57 -17.18 -11.93
N ALA A 32 -0.59 -17.36 -13.25
CA ALA A 32 0.60 -17.70 -14.02
C ALA A 32 1.62 -16.54 -14.02
N GLY A 33 1.14 -15.30 -14.18
CA GLY A 33 1.99 -14.13 -14.03
C GLY A 33 2.59 -13.98 -12.63
N ALA A 34 1.83 -14.28 -11.57
CA ALA A 34 2.36 -14.31 -10.20
C ALA A 34 3.46 -15.36 -10.04
N ALA A 35 3.26 -16.57 -10.57
CA ALA A 35 4.25 -17.64 -10.50
C ALA A 35 5.57 -17.26 -11.19
N LEU A 36 5.48 -16.62 -12.36
CA LEU A 36 6.66 -16.10 -13.07
C LEU A 36 7.36 -14.97 -12.29
N LEU A 37 6.61 -14.04 -11.70
CA LEU A 37 7.18 -12.97 -10.87
C LEU A 37 7.76 -13.50 -9.55
N LEU A 38 7.25 -14.60 -9.01
CA LEU A 38 7.82 -15.24 -7.82
C LEU A 38 9.15 -15.95 -8.11
N ALA A 39 9.43 -16.29 -9.37
CA ALA A 39 10.74 -16.84 -9.74
C ALA A 39 11.87 -15.81 -9.57
N GLU A 40 11.55 -14.51 -9.58
CA GLU A 40 12.53 -13.44 -9.40
C GLU A 40 13.12 -13.44 -7.97
N PRO A 41 12.33 -13.41 -6.87
CA PRO A 41 12.85 -13.67 -5.53
C PRO A 41 13.57 -15.01 -5.37
N LEU A 42 13.22 -16.04 -6.15
CA LEU A 42 13.94 -17.32 -6.11
C LEU A 42 15.35 -17.20 -6.70
N LEU A 43 15.56 -16.37 -7.74
CA LEU A 43 16.91 -16.05 -8.23
C LEU A 43 17.72 -15.32 -7.15
N GLU A 44 17.10 -14.44 -6.38
CA GLU A 44 17.75 -13.76 -5.25
C GLU A 44 18.15 -14.74 -4.14
N VAL A 45 17.31 -15.74 -3.85
CA VAL A 45 17.67 -16.82 -2.92
C VAL A 45 18.87 -17.60 -3.45
N LEU A 46 18.91 -17.92 -4.74
CA LEU A 46 20.05 -18.60 -5.36
C LEU A 46 21.33 -17.75 -5.25
N LEU A 47 21.25 -16.45 -5.52
CA LEU A 47 22.38 -15.52 -5.36
C LEU A 47 22.88 -15.46 -3.91
N LEU A 48 21.97 -15.46 -2.93
CA LEU A 48 22.32 -15.51 -1.52
C LEU A 48 23.03 -16.83 -1.15
N VAL A 49 22.58 -17.96 -1.69
CA VAL A 49 23.23 -19.27 -1.48
C VAL A 49 24.63 -19.28 -2.09
N VAL A 50 24.78 -18.83 -3.33
CA VAL A 50 26.10 -18.72 -4.00
C VAL A 50 27.03 -17.82 -3.18
N THR A 51 26.51 -16.70 -2.67
CA THR A 51 27.25 -15.79 -1.80
C THR A 51 27.74 -16.48 -0.52
N ALA A 52 26.88 -17.26 0.14
CA ALA A 52 27.26 -17.99 1.35
C ALA A 52 28.34 -19.05 1.06
N ILE A 53 28.27 -19.70 -0.09
CA ILE A 53 29.30 -20.64 -0.57
C ILE A 53 30.62 -19.90 -0.83
N ASP A 54 30.59 -18.75 -1.51
CA ASP A 54 31.77 -17.96 -1.81
C ASP A 54 32.47 -17.46 -0.53
N LEU A 55 31.71 -16.94 0.44
CA LEU A 55 32.25 -16.49 1.73
C LEU A 55 32.88 -17.66 2.52
N LYS A 56 32.26 -18.84 2.48
CA LYS A 56 32.82 -20.05 3.10
C LYS A 56 34.13 -20.48 2.45
N ASN A 57 34.29 -20.24 1.16
CA ASN A 57 35.51 -20.53 0.41
C ASN A 57 36.58 -19.43 0.56
N GLY A 58 36.36 -18.42 1.42
CA GLY A 58 37.33 -17.38 1.72
C GLY A 58 37.25 -16.14 0.83
N ALA A 59 36.13 -15.90 0.13
CA ALA A 59 35.93 -14.66 -0.61
C ALA A 59 35.80 -13.44 0.34
N GLU A 60 36.35 -12.31 -0.08
CA GLU A 60 36.24 -11.03 0.65
C GLU A 60 34.78 -10.55 0.75
N PRO A 61 34.29 -10.16 1.93
CA PRO A 61 32.92 -9.68 2.08
C PRO A 61 32.73 -8.31 1.43
N SER A 62 31.82 -8.23 0.47
CA SER A 62 31.35 -6.98 -0.12
C SER A 62 29.96 -6.60 0.37
N ALA A 63 29.61 -5.32 0.28
CA ALA A 63 28.25 -4.83 0.57
C ALA A 63 27.18 -5.50 -0.32
N LYS A 64 27.54 -6.02 -1.49
CA LYS A 64 26.59 -6.73 -2.37
C LYS A 64 26.11 -8.06 -1.78
N HIS A 65 26.81 -8.61 -0.80
CA HIS A 65 26.54 -9.96 -0.27
C HIS A 65 25.32 -10.05 0.66
N GLY A 66 24.85 -8.95 1.27
CA GLY A 66 23.69 -8.99 2.17
C GLY A 66 22.42 -8.33 1.63
N ILE A 67 22.48 -7.61 0.51
CA ILE A 67 21.33 -6.86 -0.01
C ILE A 67 20.20 -7.77 -0.52
N ALA A 68 20.53 -8.96 -1.04
CA ALA A 68 19.56 -9.95 -1.51
C ALA A 68 18.57 -10.37 -0.41
N ALA A 69 19.07 -10.55 0.82
CA ALA A 69 18.22 -10.91 1.96
C ALA A 69 17.20 -9.81 2.29
N LEU A 70 17.57 -8.53 2.13
CA LEU A 70 16.65 -7.42 2.33
C LEU A 70 15.59 -7.36 1.23
N TYR A 71 15.95 -7.64 -0.02
CA TYR A 71 15.00 -7.69 -1.14
C TYR A 71 13.96 -8.80 -0.94
N ILE A 72 14.42 -9.99 -0.54
CA ILE A 72 13.54 -11.12 -0.22
C ILE A 72 12.65 -10.75 0.98
N GLY A 73 13.22 -10.17 2.04
CA GLY A 73 12.48 -9.68 3.19
C GLY A 73 11.37 -8.71 2.80
N TYR A 74 11.68 -7.68 1.99
CA TYR A 74 10.70 -6.73 1.48
C TYR A 74 9.58 -7.42 0.69
N THR A 75 9.93 -8.39 -0.16
CA THR A 75 8.96 -9.15 -0.93
C THR A 75 7.98 -9.91 -0.03
N VAL A 76 8.46 -10.51 1.06
CA VAL A 76 7.60 -11.21 2.04
C VAL A 76 6.76 -10.21 2.85
N GLY A 77 7.35 -9.11 3.31
CA GLY A 77 6.67 -8.12 4.15
C GLY A 77 5.63 -7.27 3.42
N HIS A 78 5.88 -6.92 2.16
CA HIS A 78 5.07 -5.95 1.42
C HIS A 78 4.58 -6.45 0.06
N GLY A 79 5.14 -7.53 -0.48
CA GLY A 79 4.89 -7.98 -1.86
C GLY A 79 3.42 -8.18 -2.20
N HIS A 80 2.64 -8.85 -1.33
CA HIS A 80 1.21 -9.05 -1.58
C HIS A 80 0.44 -7.72 -1.68
N THR A 81 0.74 -6.75 -0.82
CA THR A 81 0.10 -5.43 -0.83
C THR A 81 0.51 -4.65 -2.08
N THR A 82 1.79 -4.67 -2.44
CA THR A 82 2.33 -4.04 -3.65
C THR A 82 1.69 -4.60 -4.91
N VAL A 83 1.59 -5.93 -5.03
CA VAL A 83 0.95 -6.60 -6.17
C VAL A 83 -0.52 -6.22 -6.27
N LYS A 84 -1.27 -6.25 -5.16
CA LYS A 84 -2.69 -5.85 -5.17
C LYS A 84 -2.87 -4.40 -5.59
N TRP A 85 -1.96 -3.51 -5.18
CA TRP A 85 -1.97 -2.11 -5.56
C TRP A 85 -1.64 -1.91 -7.05
N LEU A 86 -0.65 -2.63 -7.57
CA LEU A 86 -0.30 -2.64 -9.00
C LEU A 86 -1.45 -3.18 -9.85
N ASP A 87 -2.09 -4.27 -9.41
CA ASP A 87 -3.25 -4.84 -10.10
C ASP A 87 -4.42 -3.87 -10.17
N GLY A 88 -4.67 -3.10 -9.10
CA GLY A 88 -5.67 -2.04 -9.10
C GLY A 88 -5.35 -0.93 -10.12
N HIS A 89 -4.08 -0.53 -10.21
CA HIS A 89 -3.62 0.44 -11.21
C HIS A 89 -3.75 -0.08 -12.64
N ALA A 90 -3.37 -1.34 -12.86
CA ALA A 90 -3.50 -2.00 -14.16
C ALA A 90 -4.98 -2.13 -14.55
N ALA A 91 -5.86 -2.52 -13.61
CA ALA A 91 -7.30 -2.58 -13.85
C ALA A 91 -7.87 -1.21 -14.21
N HIS A 92 -7.45 -0.15 -13.52
CA HIS A 92 -7.90 1.21 -13.86
C HIS A 92 -7.39 1.66 -15.23
N ARG A 93 -6.08 1.55 -15.51
CA ARG A 93 -5.48 2.11 -16.74
C ARG A 93 -5.71 1.27 -17.98
N LEU A 94 -5.66 -0.06 -17.86
CA LEU A 94 -5.74 -0.99 -18.99
C LEU A 94 -7.14 -1.61 -19.13
N GLY A 95 -7.92 -1.63 -18.04
CA GLY A 95 -9.22 -2.31 -17.98
C GLY A 95 -10.43 -1.40 -17.77
N GLY A 96 -10.25 -0.07 -17.66
CA GLY A 96 -11.34 0.87 -17.38
C GLY A 96 -11.98 0.70 -15.99
N GLY A 97 -11.33 -0.02 -15.08
CA GLY A 97 -11.80 -0.24 -13.73
C GLY A 97 -11.83 1.04 -12.88
N PRO A 98 -12.50 1.00 -11.72
CA PRO A 98 -12.55 2.14 -10.80
C PRO A 98 -11.14 2.51 -10.31
N PRO A 99 -10.92 3.77 -9.89
CA PRO A 99 -9.62 4.21 -9.41
C PRO A 99 -9.17 3.42 -8.18
N PRO A 100 -7.85 3.19 -8.02
CA PRO A 100 -7.33 2.43 -6.89
C PRO A 100 -7.70 3.09 -5.55
N VAL A 101 -7.99 2.26 -4.55
CA VAL A 101 -8.49 2.68 -3.23
C VAL A 101 -7.60 3.77 -2.62
N VAL A 102 -8.21 4.89 -2.24
CA VAL A 102 -7.51 6.03 -1.65
C VAL A 102 -7.09 5.70 -0.22
N ARG A 103 -5.81 5.94 0.10
CA ARG A 103 -5.27 5.72 1.44
C ARG A 103 -5.94 6.65 2.48
N PRO A 104 -6.22 6.19 3.71
CA PRO A 104 -6.78 7.04 4.75
C PRO A 104 -5.88 8.24 5.06
N LYS A 105 -6.44 9.46 5.01
CA LYS A 105 -5.65 10.70 5.13
C LYS A 105 -5.54 11.24 6.56
N TYR A 106 -6.49 10.90 7.43
CA TYR A 106 -6.67 11.53 8.74
C TYR A 106 -7.00 10.55 9.86
N GLY A 107 -6.79 11.01 11.08
CA GLY A 107 -7.22 10.37 12.32
C GLY A 107 -6.66 8.96 12.55
N MET A 108 -7.37 8.23 13.42
CA MET A 108 -7.03 6.86 13.79
C MET A 108 -7.01 5.85 12.62
N PRO A 109 -7.85 5.99 11.57
CA PRO A 109 -7.75 5.14 10.39
C PRO A 109 -6.40 5.23 9.67
N ARG A 110 -5.80 6.44 9.60
CA ARG A 110 -4.45 6.62 9.06
C ARG A 110 -3.40 5.98 9.96
N ALA A 111 -3.45 6.22 11.26
CA ALA A 111 -2.48 5.63 12.21
C ALA A 111 -2.47 4.09 12.12
N ARG A 112 -3.66 3.47 12.04
CA ARG A 112 -3.79 2.01 11.86
C ARG A 112 -3.22 1.53 10.51
N HIS A 113 -3.41 2.31 9.44
CA HIS A 113 -2.84 1.98 8.13
C HIS A 113 -1.31 2.01 8.16
N GLU A 114 -0.72 3.07 8.71
CA GLU A 114 0.74 3.19 8.86
C GLU A 114 1.31 2.09 9.77
N GLY A 115 0.62 1.77 10.88
CA GLY A 115 1.01 0.66 11.74
C GLY A 115 1.03 -0.70 11.03
N LYS A 116 0.09 -0.95 10.10
CA LYS A 116 0.11 -2.17 9.27
C LYS A 116 1.28 -2.19 8.30
N ILE A 117 1.62 -1.05 7.68
CA ILE A 117 2.77 -0.95 6.77
C ILE A 117 4.07 -1.21 7.56
N TRP A 118 4.18 -0.63 8.76
CA TRP A 118 5.29 -0.86 9.66
C TRP A 118 5.41 -2.32 10.09
N LEU A 119 4.30 -3.01 10.38
CA LEU A 119 4.31 -4.44 10.67
C LEU A 119 4.88 -5.24 9.49
N GLY A 120 4.56 -4.85 8.24
CA GLY A 120 5.20 -5.42 7.06
C GLY A 120 6.72 -5.20 7.04
N THR A 121 7.20 -4.03 7.49
CA THR A 121 8.65 -3.76 7.62
C THR A 121 9.30 -4.59 8.72
N LEU A 122 8.61 -4.86 9.83
CA LEU A 122 9.10 -5.79 10.84
C LEU A 122 9.22 -7.21 10.29
N VAL A 123 8.19 -7.69 9.57
CA VAL A 123 8.24 -9.00 8.91
C VAL A 123 9.40 -9.06 7.92
N ALA A 124 9.59 -8.01 7.11
CA ALA A 124 10.71 -7.92 6.17
C ALA A 124 12.07 -8.00 6.88
N ALA A 125 12.27 -7.23 7.95
CA ALA A 125 13.50 -7.24 8.73
C ALA A 125 13.75 -8.59 9.42
N ALA A 126 12.70 -9.24 9.93
CA ALA A 126 12.79 -10.56 10.55
C ALA A 126 13.17 -11.65 9.54
N VAL A 127 12.55 -11.65 8.36
CA VAL A 127 12.88 -12.59 7.27
C VAL A 127 14.31 -12.38 6.78
N ALA A 128 14.70 -11.13 6.51
CA ALA A 128 16.07 -10.80 6.12
C ALA A 128 17.08 -11.26 7.17
N THR A 129 16.79 -11.00 8.45
CA THR A 129 17.63 -11.47 9.57
C THR A 129 17.73 -12.98 9.61
N GLY A 130 16.63 -13.72 9.46
CA GLY A 130 16.66 -15.18 9.43
C GLY A 130 17.53 -15.73 8.31
N LEU A 131 17.40 -15.18 7.09
CA LEU A 131 18.22 -15.57 5.94
C LEU A 131 19.71 -15.26 6.16
N LEU A 132 20.03 -14.07 6.69
CA LEU A 132 21.42 -13.68 6.99
C LEU A 132 22.01 -14.55 8.09
N LEU A 133 21.25 -14.88 9.14
CA LEU A 133 21.68 -15.80 10.19
C LEU A 133 21.96 -17.20 9.66
N LEU A 134 21.11 -17.73 8.79
CA LEU A 134 21.35 -19.02 8.13
C LEU A 134 22.65 -19.01 7.32
N ALA A 135 22.91 -17.92 6.57
CA ALA A 135 24.16 -17.77 5.84
C ALA A 135 25.37 -17.69 6.79
N ILE A 136 25.28 -16.93 7.87
CA ILE A 136 26.34 -16.83 8.90
C ILE A 136 26.64 -18.21 9.50
N LEU A 137 25.60 -18.98 9.86
CA LEU A 137 25.75 -20.33 10.40
C LEU A 137 26.41 -21.28 9.39
N TYR A 138 26.09 -21.13 8.10
CA TYR A 138 26.68 -21.95 7.03
C TYR A 138 28.17 -21.64 6.79
N VAL A 139 28.54 -20.35 6.82
CA VAL A 139 29.92 -19.89 6.64
C VAL A 139 30.81 -20.35 7.80
N GLY A 140 30.29 -20.32 9.03
CA GLY A 140 31.00 -20.72 10.24
C GLY A 140 32.18 -19.80 10.58
N ASP A 141 33.06 -20.27 11.47
CA ASP A 141 34.18 -19.46 12.00
C ASP A 141 35.32 -19.23 10.99
N SER A 142 35.30 -19.92 9.86
CA SER A 142 36.35 -19.87 8.84
C SER A 142 36.21 -18.71 7.84
N GLY A 143 35.06 -18.06 7.75
CA GLY A 143 34.80 -16.98 6.79
C GLY A 143 34.36 -15.67 7.45
N ASP A 144 34.66 -14.53 6.82
CA ASP A 144 34.23 -13.24 7.33
C ASP A 144 32.74 -12.98 7.05
N THR A 145 31.99 -12.71 8.11
CA THR A 145 30.55 -12.45 8.10
C THR A 145 30.19 -11.02 8.48
N SER A 146 31.19 -10.13 8.59
CA SER A 146 31.05 -8.71 8.95
C SER A 146 29.98 -8.00 8.13
N SER A 147 30.02 -8.12 6.79
CA SER A 147 29.03 -7.55 5.87
C SER A 147 27.60 -8.03 6.15
N LEU A 148 27.40 -9.33 6.44
CA LEU A 148 26.06 -9.87 6.75
C LEU A 148 25.49 -9.28 8.04
N LYS A 149 26.34 -9.11 9.07
CA LYS A 149 25.95 -8.48 10.34
C LYS A 149 25.61 -7.00 10.17
N GLU A 150 26.32 -6.29 9.30
CA GLU A 150 26.03 -4.90 8.98
C GLU A 150 24.64 -4.75 8.32
N TRP A 151 24.30 -5.62 7.36
CA TRP A 151 22.98 -5.63 6.73
C TRP A 151 21.85 -5.96 7.71
N MET A 152 22.09 -6.82 8.69
CA MET A 152 21.14 -7.04 9.79
C MET A 152 20.92 -5.75 10.58
N ALA A 153 21.99 -5.04 10.96
CA ALA A 153 21.90 -3.78 11.68
C ALA A 153 21.15 -2.70 10.86
N ILE A 154 21.43 -2.60 9.56
CA ILE A 154 20.72 -1.68 8.64
C ILE A 154 19.22 -2.00 8.61
N SER A 155 18.86 -3.30 8.49
CA SER A 155 17.47 -3.73 8.44
C SER A 155 16.67 -3.33 9.69
N TRP A 156 17.26 -3.56 10.87
CA TRP A 156 16.63 -3.19 12.14
C TRP A 156 16.62 -1.69 12.40
N ARG A 157 17.65 -0.95 11.97
CA ARG A 157 17.65 0.52 12.01
C ARG A 157 16.54 1.09 11.14
N ALA A 158 16.37 0.59 9.92
CA ALA A 158 15.29 1.01 9.03
C ALA A 158 13.91 0.70 9.63
N ALA A 159 13.72 -0.51 10.19
CA ALA A 159 12.48 -0.89 10.87
C ALA A 159 12.19 -0.03 12.11
N GLY A 160 13.21 0.32 12.88
CA GLY A 160 13.12 1.20 14.04
C GLY A 160 12.74 2.63 13.66
N ILE A 161 13.43 3.22 12.67
CA ILE A 161 13.11 4.57 12.16
C ILE A 161 11.68 4.62 11.62
N HIS A 162 11.28 3.62 10.83
CA HIS A 162 9.92 3.52 10.33
C HIS A 162 8.90 3.38 11.48
N GLY A 163 9.25 2.65 12.53
CA GLY A 163 8.44 2.53 13.74
C GLY A 163 8.24 3.85 14.45
N VAL A 164 9.30 4.64 14.62
CA VAL A 164 9.22 5.99 15.19
C VAL A 164 8.27 6.86 14.35
N ILE A 165 8.39 6.83 13.03
CA ILE A 165 7.50 7.56 12.13
C ILE A 165 6.05 7.09 12.29
N ALA A 166 5.80 5.78 12.30
CA ALA A 166 4.47 5.22 12.47
C ALA A 166 3.84 5.59 13.82
N LEU A 167 4.66 5.59 14.89
CA LEU A 167 4.26 6.04 16.23
C LEU A 167 3.87 7.52 16.25
N THR A 168 4.53 8.38 15.47
CA THR A 168 4.14 9.80 15.41
C THR A 168 2.69 9.99 14.92
N TYR A 169 2.24 9.17 13.98
CA TYR A 169 0.85 9.21 13.49
C TYR A 169 -0.17 8.67 14.50
N LEU A 170 0.27 7.80 15.41
CA LEU A 170 -0.54 7.28 16.50
C LEU A 170 -0.68 8.29 17.64
N LEU A 171 0.43 8.94 18.02
CA LEU A 171 0.49 9.91 19.12
C LEU A 171 -0.06 11.29 18.73
N TRP A 172 0.13 11.72 17.48
CA TRP A 172 -0.42 12.97 16.94
C TRP A 172 -1.29 12.71 15.69
N PRO A 173 -2.53 12.23 15.87
CA PRO A 173 -3.43 12.00 14.74
C PRO A 173 -3.75 13.31 14.03
N LYS A 174 -3.46 13.39 12.72
CA LYS A 174 -3.79 14.57 11.90
C LYS A 174 -5.32 14.70 11.81
N LYS A 175 -5.87 15.84 12.25
CA LYS A 175 -7.31 16.13 12.21
C LYS A 175 -7.77 16.45 10.79
N ASP A 176 -9.02 16.07 10.48
CA ASP A 176 -9.66 16.42 9.22
C ASP A 176 -10.00 17.93 9.21
N PRO A 177 -9.54 18.70 8.22
CA PRO A 177 -9.88 20.13 8.13
C PRO A 177 -11.38 20.39 8.00
N ALA A 178 -12.17 19.47 7.43
CA ALA A 178 -13.62 19.66 7.25
C ALA A 178 -14.44 19.59 8.55
N GLY A 179 -13.85 19.11 9.66
CA GLY A 179 -14.51 19.03 10.96
C GLY A 179 -14.53 20.35 11.74
N LYS A 180 -13.92 21.42 11.22
CA LYS A 180 -13.95 22.75 11.86
C LYS A 180 -15.09 23.65 11.38
N ASP A 181 -15.67 23.37 10.22
CA ASP A 181 -16.67 24.26 9.62
C ASP A 181 -18.10 23.97 10.11
N SER A 182 -18.37 22.75 10.59
CA SER A 182 -19.70 22.39 11.12
C SER A 182 -19.94 22.79 12.58
N ALA A 183 -18.92 23.32 13.28
CA ALA A 183 -19.02 23.71 14.69
C ALA A 183 -19.14 25.24 14.90
N GLY A 184 -19.07 26.04 13.82
CA GLY A 184 -19.15 27.51 13.88
C GLY A 184 -20.54 28.09 13.62
N GLU A 185 -21.52 27.30 13.18
CA GLU A 185 -22.82 27.79 12.70
C GLU A 185 -24.00 27.53 13.65
N ALA A 186 -23.74 27.03 14.86
CA ALA A 186 -24.76 26.79 15.90
C ALA A 186 -24.66 27.78 17.06
N GLY A 187 -24.60 29.08 16.75
CA GLY A 187 -24.46 30.14 17.76
C GLY A 187 -24.82 31.52 17.25
N GLY A 188 -26.09 31.74 16.88
CA GLY A 188 -26.60 33.06 16.52
C GLY A 188 -28.13 33.10 16.59
N VAL A 189 -28.67 33.49 17.74
CA VAL A 189 -30.11 33.72 17.97
C VAL A 189 -30.57 34.99 17.22
N ALA A 190 -31.81 34.93 16.76
CA ALA A 190 -32.53 35.82 15.85
C ALA A 190 -32.58 37.33 16.20
N ALA A 191 -32.74 38.16 15.16
CA ALA A 191 -33.53 39.38 15.18
C ALA A 191 -34.22 39.60 13.82
N PRO A 192 -35.52 39.99 13.76
CA PRO A 192 -36.20 40.28 12.51
C PRO A 192 -36.12 41.78 12.17
N GLY A 193 -35.87 42.11 10.90
CA GLY A 193 -35.87 43.50 10.45
C GLY A 193 -35.96 43.58 8.93
N HIS A 194 -37.05 44.18 8.45
CA HIS A 194 -37.30 44.55 7.06
C HIS A 194 -36.10 45.27 6.41
N HIS A 195 -35.84 45.00 5.14
CA HIS A 195 -35.83 46.01 4.07
C HIS A 195 -35.78 45.33 2.69
N ALA A 196 -36.52 45.92 1.77
CA ALA A 196 -36.79 45.46 0.43
C ALA A 196 -35.64 45.76 -0.56
N GLU A 197 -35.72 45.06 -1.69
CA GLU A 197 -35.56 45.62 -3.04
C GLU A 197 -34.21 45.41 -3.79
N LYS A 198 -34.32 44.60 -4.85
CA LYS A 198 -33.61 44.60 -6.16
C LYS A 198 -32.10 44.34 -6.21
N ALA A 199 -31.75 43.16 -6.75
CA ALA A 199 -30.93 42.95 -7.97
C ALA A 199 -30.55 41.46 -8.06
N THR A 200 -30.52 40.72 -9.18
CA THR A 200 -30.77 40.94 -10.61
C THR A 200 -30.66 39.54 -11.26
N ALA A 201 -31.76 39.02 -11.78
CA ALA A 201 -31.94 38.46 -13.13
C ALA A 201 -30.85 37.58 -13.83
N TRP A 202 -29.97 36.82 -13.16
CA TRP A 202 -28.99 35.96 -13.86
C TRP A 202 -29.07 34.44 -13.58
N THR A 203 -29.98 33.99 -12.71
CA THR A 203 -29.97 32.59 -12.22
C THR A 203 -31.10 31.68 -12.69
N LEU A 204 -32.02 32.16 -13.55
CA LEU A 204 -33.19 31.37 -13.97
C LEU A 204 -33.12 30.74 -15.37
N GLU A 205 -32.04 30.94 -16.13
CA GLU A 205 -31.98 30.43 -17.52
C GLU A 205 -31.35 29.03 -17.67
N LYS A 206 -30.77 28.45 -16.62
CA LYS A 206 -30.00 27.19 -16.75
C LYS A 206 -30.68 25.92 -16.22
N THR A 207 -31.92 26.01 -15.78
CA THR A 207 -32.62 24.88 -15.11
C THR A 207 -33.70 24.20 -15.98
N GLU A 208 -33.84 24.58 -17.26
CA GLU A 208 -34.89 24.02 -18.14
C GLU A 208 -34.43 23.03 -19.22
N ARG A 209 -33.22 22.45 -19.11
CA ARG A 209 -32.79 21.38 -20.03
C ARG A 209 -32.17 20.18 -19.31
N SER A 210 -33.00 19.40 -18.61
CA SER A 210 -32.90 17.93 -18.61
C SER A 210 -34.12 17.34 -17.90
N ALA A 211 -35.19 17.12 -18.66
CA ALA A 211 -36.36 16.37 -18.19
C ALA A 211 -36.10 14.87 -18.36
N VAL A 212 -35.93 14.14 -17.26
CA VAL A 212 -36.25 12.71 -17.18
C VAL A 212 -37.62 12.64 -16.48
N PRO A 213 -38.64 11.94 -17.03
CA PRO A 213 -39.96 11.95 -16.41
C PRO A 213 -39.91 11.23 -15.06
N ALA A 214 -40.44 11.89 -14.03
CA ALA A 214 -40.69 11.27 -12.73
C ALA A 214 -41.67 10.10 -12.91
N ARG A 215 -41.32 8.93 -12.37
CA ARG A 215 -42.22 7.78 -12.29
C ARG A 215 -43.36 8.05 -11.31
N ASP A 216 -44.53 7.49 -11.62
CA ASP A 216 -45.77 7.51 -10.85
C ASP A 216 -45.54 7.02 -9.39
N PRO A 217 -46.02 7.73 -8.35
CA PRO A 217 -45.81 7.36 -6.95
C PRO A 217 -46.36 5.99 -6.50
N GLN A 218 -47.15 5.32 -7.34
CA GLN A 218 -47.81 4.05 -6.98
C GLN A 218 -46.96 2.78 -7.19
N ASP A 219 -45.74 2.91 -7.75
CA ASP A 219 -44.85 1.76 -8.04
C ASP A 219 -43.72 1.55 -6.99
N VAL A 220 -43.88 2.06 -5.77
CA VAL A 220 -42.93 1.80 -4.68
C VAL A 220 -43.37 0.55 -3.91
N PRO A 221 -42.61 -0.56 -3.91
CA PRO A 221 -42.94 -1.71 -3.07
C PRO A 221 -42.89 -1.33 -1.58
N ASP A 222 -43.95 -1.69 -0.85
CA ASP A 222 -44.24 -1.38 0.57
C ASP A 222 -43.13 -1.72 1.59
N GLY A 223 -42.00 -2.28 1.17
CA GLY A 223 -40.88 -2.66 2.03
C GLY A 223 -39.90 -1.53 2.39
N LEU A 224 -40.05 -0.33 1.84
CA LEU A 224 -39.10 0.79 2.04
C LEU A 224 -39.63 1.94 2.91
N VAL A 225 -40.88 1.86 3.40
CA VAL A 225 -41.42 2.82 4.38
C VAL A 225 -41.18 2.28 5.79
N ARG A 226 -40.10 2.73 6.42
CA ARG A 226 -39.87 2.54 7.85
C ARG A 226 -40.99 3.26 8.60
N ARG A 227 -41.82 2.53 9.36
CA ARG A 227 -42.86 3.11 10.21
C ARG A 227 -42.24 4.15 11.17
N PRO A 228 -42.86 5.33 11.37
CA PRO A 228 -42.43 6.26 12.40
C PRO A 228 -42.54 5.58 13.77
N GLY A 229 -41.44 5.62 14.55
CA GLY A 229 -41.40 5.14 15.92
C GLY A 229 -42.21 6.07 16.85
N GLN A 230 -42.70 5.51 17.96
CA GLN A 230 -43.63 6.17 18.90
C GLN A 230 -43.03 7.32 19.74
N ASP A 231 -41.90 7.90 19.35
CA ASP A 231 -41.20 8.91 20.17
C ASP A 231 -41.53 10.36 19.76
N GLU A 232 -42.43 10.58 18.80
CA GLU A 232 -42.82 11.92 18.32
C GLU A 232 -44.12 12.47 18.95
N GLN A 233 -44.63 11.88 20.05
CA GLN A 233 -45.84 12.36 20.76
C GLN A 233 -45.58 13.21 22.01
N GLN A 234 -44.36 13.69 22.25
CA GLN A 234 -44.12 14.66 23.32
C GLN A 234 -43.15 15.77 22.89
N VAL A 235 -43.65 16.75 22.13
CA VAL A 235 -43.34 18.19 22.28
C VAL A 235 -44.56 18.99 21.84
#